data_AF-B0WMY1-F1
#
_entry.id   AF-B0WMY1-F1
#
_cell.length_a   1.000
_cell.length_b   1.000
_cell.length_c   1.000
_cell.angle_alpha   90.00
_cell.angle_beta   90.00
_cell.angle_gamma   90.00
#
_symmetry.space_group_name_H-M   'P 1'
#
loop_
_entity.id
_entity.type
_entity.pdbx_description
1 polymer ?
#
loop_
_entity_poly.entity_id
_entity_poly.type
_entity_poly.pdbx_seq_one_letter_code
_entity_poly.pdbx_strand_id
1 'polypeptide(L)'
;MNLLGFIVVLIAVVTGPTSAQTVQDCINVACRTYDDVNTLWCHADPAHFCQCRPSVGGTWVPQVMPCAPGTLYSFRRQTCVHPTMYDDRECDELGPEGGELELAVCEEVPCVTYAEVSTLVCHEDRTRFCQCRPLKIDPTVWVPVVMPCAESTSFSFRHQTCTRDELWLNSCL
;
A
#
# COMPACT_ATOMS: atom_id res chain seq x y z
N MET A 1 59.44 -8.25 46.22
CA MET A 1 59.39 -8.31 44.74
C MET A 1 58.50 -9.50 44.37
N ASN A 2 57.19 -9.30 44.22
CA ASN A 2 56.48 -9.00 42.94
C ASN A 2 56.63 -10.19 41.97
N LEU A 3 55.59 -10.89 41.51
CA LEU A 3 54.34 -10.38 40.93
C LEU A 3 53.28 -11.53 40.91
N LEU A 4 52.05 -11.27 41.34
CA LEU A 4 50.88 -12.13 41.05
C LEU A 4 50.51 -11.99 39.57
N GLY A 5 50.46 -13.10 38.84
CA GLY A 5 49.97 -13.16 37.47
C GLY A 5 48.45 -13.13 37.42
N PHE A 6 47.87 -11.95 37.18
CA PHE A 6 46.46 -11.81 36.83
C PHE A 6 46.26 -12.21 35.37
N ILE A 7 45.65 -13.37 35.15
CA ILE A 7 45.14 -13.77 33.83
C ILE A 7 43.89 -12.93 33.56
N VAL A 8 44.06 -11.87 32.76
CA VAL A 8 42.95 -11.06 32.24
C VAL A 8 42.35 -11.83 31.06
N VAL A 9 41.21 -12.49 31.29
CA VAL A 9 40.39 -13.07 30.23
C VAL A 9 39.71 -11.93 29.48
N LEU A 10 40.28 -11.53 28.35
CA LEU A 10 39.68 -10.60 27.40
C LEU A 10 38.48 -11.31 26.75
N ILE A 11 37.29 -11.09 27.29
CA ILE A 11 36.04 -11.43 26.62
C ILE A 11 35.91 -10.47 25.44
N ALA A 12 36.25 -10.93 24.24
CA ALA A 12 35.94 -10.23 23.01
C ALA A 12 34.42 -10.24 22.83
N VAL A 13 33.76 -9.16 23.26
CA VAL A 13 32.36 -8.91 22.92
C VAL A 13 32.35 -8.63 21.42
N VAL A 14 31.89 -9.61 20.64
CA VAL A 14 31.65 -9.44 19.20
C VAL A 14 30.45 -8.51 19.07
N THR A 15 30.68 -7.21 19.13
CA THR A 15 29.68 -6.21 18.75
C THR A 15 29.61 -6.21 17.22
N GLY A 16 28.87 -7.18 16.67
CA GLY A 16 28.36 -7.02 15.30
C GLY A 16 27.54 -5.74 15.23
N PRO A 17 27.56 -5.01 14.11
CA PRO A 17 26.71 -3.84 13.94
C PRO A 17 25.25 -4.31 13.93
N THR A 18 24.55 -4.19 15.05
CA THR A 18 23.09 -4.18 15.04
C THR A 18 22.69 -2.89 14.36
N SER A 19 22.41 -2.94 13.06
CA SER A 19 21.80 -1.81 12.36
C SER A 19 20.49 -1.50 13.07
N ALA A 20 20.40 -0.32 13.69
CA ALA A 20 19.17 0.13 14.31
C ALA A 20 18.15 0.31 13.18
N GLN A 21 17.10 -0.52 13.18
CA GLN A 21 16.05 -0.47 12.17
C GLN A 21 15.23 0.80 12.38
N THR A 22 14.98 1.55 11.32
CA THR A 22 14.32 2.86 11.43
C THR A 22 13.05 2.92 10.61
N VAL A 23 12.13 3.78 11.01
CA VAL A 23 10.90 4.04 10.25
C VAL A 23 11.19 4.56 8.84
N GLN A 24 12.37 5.14 8.61
CA GLN A 24 12.80 5.63 7.30
C GLN A 24 12.98 4.50 6.28
N ASP A 25 13.21 3.28 6.77
CA ASP A 25 13.40 2.07 5.97
C ASP A 25 12.07 1.34 5.70
N CYS A 26 10.94 1.89 6.15
CA CYS A 26 9.61 1.42 5.78
C CYS A 26 9.31 1.78 4.31
N ILE A 27 8.95 0.78 3.52
CA ILE A 27 8.66 0.93 2.09
C ILE A 27 7.19 1.32 1.93
N ASN A 28 6.97 2.54 1.45
CA ASN A 28 5.65 3.09 1.06
C ASN A 28 4.55 2.98 2.12
N VAL A 29 4.93 3.06 3.40
CA VAL A 29 3.98 3.03 4.50
C VAL A 29 3.07 4.27 4.51
N ALA A 30 1.76 4.03 4.56
CA ALA A 30 0.76 5.05 4.83
C ALA A 30 0.04 4.71 6.15
N CYS A 31 -0.41 5.75 6.87
CA CYS A 31 -1.17 5.61 8.13
C CYS A 31 -2.30 6.65 8.19
N ARG A 32 -3.03 6.84 7.09
CA ARG A 32 -4.05 7.90 6.97
C ARG A 32 -5.46 7.33 6.95
N THR A 33 -5.66 6.24 6.23
CA THR A 33 -6.96 5.58 6.09
C THR A 33 -7.11 4.40 7.05
N TYR A 34 -8.33 3.88 7.18
CA TYR A 34 -8.55 2.64 7.94
C TYR A 34 -7.82 1.45 7.29
N ASP A 35 -7.81 1.37 5.96
CA ASP A 35 -7.13 0.30 5.22
C ASP A 35 -5.61 0.40 5.42
N ASP A 36 -5.05 1.62 5.38
CA ASP A 36 -3.65 1.88 5.67
C ASP A 36 -3.23 1.36 7.04
N VAL A 37 -4.07 1.64 8.05
CA VAL A 37 -3.81 1.31 9.45
C VAL A 37 -3.87 -0.19 9.72
N ASN A 38 -4.69 -0.92 8.97
CA ASN A 38 -4.82 -2.38 9.07
C ASN A 38 -3.87 -3.14 8.13
N THR A 39 -3.12 -2.42 7.30
CA THR A 39 -2.09 -3.00 6.43
C THR A 39 -0.76 -3.06 7.17
N LEU A 40 -0.09 -4.21 7.09
CA LEU A 40 1.31 -4.37 7.46
C LEU A 40 2.16 -4.05 6.23
N TRP A 41 3.14 -3.18 6.39
CA TRP A 41 3.94 -2.62 5.31
C TRP A 41 5.34 -3.22 5.30
N CYS A 42 5.96 -3.26 4.12
CA CYS A 42 7.32 -3.75 4.00
C CYS A 42 8.33 -2.85 4.72
N HIS A 43 9.42 -3.46 5.16
CA HIS A 43 10.62 -2.80 5.65
C HIS A 43 11.80 -3.28 4.79
N ALA A 44 12.83 -2.45 4.59
CA ALA A 44 13.99 -2.79 3.76
C ALA A 44 14.72 -4.05 4.24
N ASP A 45 14.73 -4.29 5.56
CA ASP A 45 15.09 -5.57 6.17
C ASP A 45 13.86 -6.48 6.28
N PRO A 46 13.82 -7.64 5.58
CA PRO A 46 12.67 -8.56 5.61
C PRO A 46 12.50 -9.28 6.95
N ALA A 47 13.44 -9.20 7.88
CA ALA A 47 13.22 -9.63 9.27
C ALA A 47 12.34 -8.65 10.06
N HIS A 48 11.93 -7.54 9.46
CA HIS A 48 11.08 -6.51 10.04
C HIS A 48 9.91 -6.16 9.11
N PHE A 49 8.89 -5.53 9.68
CA PHE A 49 7.76 -4.96 8.95
C PHE A 49 7.33 -3.66 9.64
N CYS A 50 6.53 -2.85 8.95
CA CYS A 50 6.03 -1.60 9.49
C CYS A 50 4.53 -1.68 9.76
N GLN A 51 4.10 -1.16 10.91
CA GLN A 51 2.71 -1.17 11.31
C GLN A 51 2.31 0.21 11.84
N CYS A 52 1.13 0.68 11.44
CA CYS A 52 0.56 1.89 12.02
C CYS A 52 0.08 1.61 13.45
N ARG A 53 0.50 2.46 14.39
CA ARG A 53 0.06 2.42 15.79
C ARG A 53 -0.41 3.81 16.23
N PRO A 54 -1.37 3.91 17.17
CA PRO A 54 -1.80 5.21 17.67
C PRO A 54 -0.67 5.84 18.49
N SER A 55 -0.37 7.09 18.18
CA SER A 55 0.52 7.96 18.95
C SER A 55 -0.24 8.58 20.13
N VAL A 56 0.51 9.16 21.07
CA VAL A 56 -0.03 9.89 22.24
C VAL A 56 -0.97 11.03 21.81
N GLY A 57 -0.76 11.60 20.62
CA GLY A 57 -1.63 12.64 20.05
C GLY A 57 -2.90 12.14 19.34
N GLY A 58 -3.18 10.82 19.38
CA GLY A 58 -4.33 10.22 18.70
C GLY A 58 -4.19 10.05 17.19
N THR A 59 -3.05 10.45 16.61
CA THR A 59 -2.70 10.21 15.21
C THR A 59 -2.09 8.82 15.03
N TRP A 60 -2.23 8.23 13.84
CA TRP A 60 -1.56 6.97 13.51
C TRP A 60 -0.17 7.25 12.94
N VAL A 61 0.84 6.56 13.47
CA VAL A 61 2.23 6.70 13.02
C VAL A 61 2.82 5.32 12.74
N PRO A 62 3.67 5.19 11.72
CA PRO A 62 4.36 3.94 11.43
C PRO A 62 5.36 3.60 12.54
N GLN A 63 5.44 2.32 12.87
CA GLN A 63 6.41 1.74 13.79
C GLN A 63 7.00 0.49 13.19
N VAL A 64 8.31 0.28 13.40
CA VAL A 64 9.02 -0.93 12.96
C VAL A 64 8.78 -2.04 13.96
N MET A 65 8.38 -3.20 13.45
CA MET A 65 8.08 -4.39 14.22
C MET A 65 8.98 -5.54 13.76
N PRO A 66 9.59 -6.30 14.67
CA PRO A 66 10.38 -7.47 14.30
C PRO A 66 9.46 -8.65 13.96
N CYS A 67 9.87 -9.45 12.99
CA CYS A 67 9.41 -10.82 12.83
C CYS A 67 10.04 -11.73 13.91
N ALA A 68 9.46 -12.91 14.11
CA ALA A 68 10.07 -13.93 14.97
C ALA A 68 11.42 -14.40 14.38
N PRO A 69 12.39 -14.83 15.20
CA PRO A 69 13.68 -15.32 14.71
C PRO A 69 13.51 -16.41 13.64
N GLY A 70 14.20 -16.25 12.51
CA GLY A 70 14.14 -17.19 11.40
C GLY A 70 12.88 -17.09 10.54
N THR A 71 12.10 -16.00 10.67
CA THR A 71 10.95 -15.71 9.79
C THR A 71 11.15 -14.37 9.08
N LEU A 72 10.53 -14.23 7.90
CA LEU A 72 10.63 -13.06 7.04
C LEU A 72 9.23 -12.54 6.72
N TYR A 73 9.06 -11.23 6.66
CA TYR A 73 7.77 -10.61 6.36
C TYR A 73 7.35 -10.86 4.91
N SER A 74 6.11 -11.30 4.69
CA SER A 74 5.48 -11.39 3.37
C SER A 74 4.31 -10.41 3.31
N PHE A 75 4.39 -9.46 2.39
CA PHE A 75 3.33 -8.49 2.17
C PHE A 75 2.10 -9.13 1.56
N ARG A 76 2.27 -10.08 0.63
CA ARG A 76 1.14 -10.79 0.00
C ARG A 76 0.29 -11.53 1.03
N ARG A 77 0.92 -12.06 2.08
CA ARG A 77 0.27 -12.83 3.15
C ARG A 77 -0.04 -11.99 4.39
N GLN A 78 0.42 -10.73 4.42
CA GLN A 78 0.28 -9.82 5.56
C GLN A 78 0.74 -10.44 6.89
N THR A 79 1.85 -11.19 6.86
CA THR A 79 2.39 -11.89 8.04
C THR A 79 3.84 -12.34 7.86
N CYS A 80 4.52 -12.71 8.94
CA CYS A 80 5.85 -13.31 8.90
C CYS A 80 5.75 -14.80 8.52
N VAL A 81 6.56 -15.23 7.55
CA VAL A 81 6.57 -16.57 7.00
C VAL A 81 7.95 -17.22 7.11
N HIS A 82 8.00 -18.55 6.94
CA HIS A 82 9.27 -19.27 6.83
C HIS A 82 10.04 -18.82 5.56
N PRO A 83 11.39 -18.75 5.57
CA PRO A 83 12.18 -18.28 4.44
C PRO A 83 11.91 -18.99 3.11
N THR A 84 11.50 -20.26 3.14
CA THR A 84 11.13 -21.02 1.91
C THR A 84 9.84 -20.55 1.25
N MET A 85 9.04 -19.72 1.93
CA MET A 85 7.81 -19.12 1.42
C MET A 85 7.94 -17.62 1.17
N TYR A 86 9.12 -17.05 1.44
CA TYR A 86 9.42 -15.65 1.21
C TYR A 86 9.73 -15.41 -0.26
N ASP A 87 9.17 -14.33 -0.80
CA ASP A 87 9.37 -13.86 -2.17
C ASP A 87 9.92 -12.43 -2.05
N ASP A 88 11.19 -12.25 -2.42
CA ASP A 88 11.95 -11.01 -2.24
C ASP A 88 11.42 -9.86 -3.09
N ARG A 89 10.65 -10.17 -4.14
CA ARG A 89 10.06 -9.20 -5.05
C ARG A 89 8.78 -8.55 -4.52
N GLU A 90 8.16 -9.13 -3.49
CA GLU A 90 6.88 -8.63 -2.95
C GLU A 90 6.96 -7.19 -2.43
N CYS A 91 8.14 -6.74 -2.00
CA CYS A 91 8.34 -5.39 -1.46
C CYS A 91 8.93 -4.40 -2.48
N ASP A 92 9.55 -4.88 -3.56
CA ASP A 92 10.06 -4.05 -4.65
C ASP A 92 8.92 -3.57 -5.56
N GLU A 93 7.91 -4.42 -5.75
CA GLU A 93 6.66 -4.07 -6.46
C GLU A 93 5.81 -3.06 -5.70
N LEU A 94 6.17 -2.76 -4.45
CA LEU A 94 5.59 -1.69 -3.66
C LEU A 94 6.42 -0.41 -3.74
N GLY A 95 7.34 -0.23 -4.69
CA GLY A 95 8.22 0.95 -4.84
C GLY A 95 7.48 2.30 -4.84
N PRO A 96 8.13 3.46 -5.07
CA PRO A 96 7.41 4.74 -5.16
C PRO A 96 6.30 4.77 -6.24
N GLU A 97 6.22 3.71 -7.06
CA GLU A 97 5.08 3.32 -7.87
C GLU A 97 4.08 2.41 -7.12
N GLY A 98 3.88 2.66 -5.82
CA GLY A 98 2.78 2.09 -5.04
C GLY A 98 1.50 2.71 -5.54
N GLY A 99 1.05 2.28 -6.71
CA GLY A 99 -0.02 2.92 -7.45
C GLY A 99 0.16 4.44 -7.46
N GLU A 100 0.86 4.95 -8.46
CA GLU A 100 0.21 6.07 -9.15
C GLU A 100 -1.13 5.50 -9.62
N LEU A 101 -2.15 5.58 -8.74
CA LEU A 101 -3.51 5.81 -9.18
C LEU A 101 -3.32 6.82 -10.29
N GLU A 102 -3.58 6.46 -11.56
CA GLU A 102 -3.57 7.37 -12.70
C GLU A 102 -4.12 8.73 -12.23
N LEU A 103 -3.22 9.62 -11.80
CA LEU A 103 -3.53 10.65 -10.81
C LEU A 103 -4.03 11.91 -11.52
N ALA A 104 -4.78 11.71 -12.60
CA ALA A 104 -5.17 12.81 -13.45
C ALA A 104 -6.47 12.61 -14.23
N VAL A 105 -7.09 11.43 -14.25
CA VAL A 105 -8.26 11.25 -15.14
C VAL A 105 -9.60 11.20 -14.40
N CYS A 106 -9.60 10.84 -13.11
CA CYS A 106 -10.83 10.84 -12.31
C CYS A 106 -10.82 11.81 -11.12
N GLU A 107 -9.72 12.50 -10.85
CA GLU A 107 -9.58 13.38 -9.67
C GLU A 107 -10.56 14.57 -9.70
N GLU A 108 -10.89 15.06 -10.89
CA GLU A 108 -11.84 16.17 -11.06
C GLU A 108 -13.31 15.76 -10.91
N VAL A 109 -13.62 14.45 -10.79
CA VAL A 109 -15.00 13.98 -10.68
C VAL A 109 -15.51 14.23 -9.25
N PRO A 110 -16.47 15.15 -9.05
CA PRO A 110 -17.06 15.35 -7.74
C PRO A 110 -17.88 14.11 -7.37
N CYS A 111 -17.77 13.64 -6.13
CA CYS A 111 -18.54 12.51 -5.60
C CYS A 111 -19.33 12.94 -4.36
N VAL A 112 -19.96 14.11 -4.40
CA VAL A 112 -20.58 14.74 -3.21
C VAL A 112 -22.09 14.52 -3.22
N THR A 113 -22.73 14.74 -4.35
CA THR A 113 -24.18 14.60 -4.48
C THR A 113 -24.57 13.21 -4.96
N TYR A 114 -25.81 12.80 -4.69
CA TYR A 114 -26.32 11.53 -5.21
C TYR A 114 -26.30 11.46 -6.75
N ALA A 115 -26.56 12.59 -7.42
CA ALA A 115 -26.53 12.67 -8.88
C ALA A 115 -25.12 12.43 -9.43
N GLU A 116 -24.13 13.04 -8.80
CA GLU A 116 -22.71 12.81 -9.09
C GLU A 116 -22.29 11.36 -8.83
N VAL A 117 -22.65 10.81 -7.66
CA VAL A 117 -22.29 9.44 -7.26
C VAL A 117 -22.89 8.38 -8.20
N SER A 118 -24.07 8.65 -8.77
CA SER A 118 -24.76 7.73 -9.67
C SER A 118 -24.41 7.91 -11.14
N THR A 119 -23.58 8.89 -11.49
CA THR A 119 -23.16 9.16 -12.87
C THR A 119 -21.76 8.60 -13.13
N LEU A 120 -21.64 7.75 -14.15
CA LEU A 120 -20.36 7.28 -14.66
C LEU A 120 -19.77 8.33 -15.60
N VAL A 121 -18.48 8.64 -15.42
CA VAL A 121 -17.79 9.69 -16.19
C VAL A 121 -16.80 9.07 -17.16
N CYS A 122 -16.64 9.72 -18.31
CA CYS A 122 -15.66 9.31 -19.32
C CYS A 122 -14.24 9.33 -18.79
N HIS A 123 -13.46 8.36 -19.25
CA HIS A 123 -12.02 8.31 -19.10
C HIS A 123 -11.36 8.53 -20.47
N GLU A 124 -10.12 8.99 -20.51
CA GLU A 124 -9.37 9.17 -21.77
C GLU A 124 -9.20 7.85 -22.53
N ASP A 125 -8.89 6.79 -21.80
CA ASP A 125 -8.98 5.41 -22.28
C ASP A 125 -10.46 4.98 -22.37
N ARG A 126 -10.95 4.77 -23.60
CA ARG A 126 -12.32 4.30 -23.87
C ARG A 126 -12.67 2.95 -23.25
N THR A 127 -11.69 2.14 -22.85
CA THR A 127 -11.90 0.85 -22.19
C THR A 127 -12.00 0.99 -20.67
N ARG A 128 -12.01 2.23 -20.15
CA ARG A 128 -12.16 2.56 -18.74
C ARG A 128 -13.23 3.65 -18.55
N PHE A 129 -13.68 3.82 -17.32
CA PHE A 129 -14.59 4.90 -16.92
C PHE A 129 -14.38 5.24 -15.44
N CYS A 130 -14.76 6.44 -15.02
CA CYS A 130 -14.73 6.83 -13.62
C CYS A 130 -16.06 6.53 -12.94
N GLN A 131 -16.02 5.99 -11.72
CA GLN A 131 -17.20 5.75 -10.89
C GLN A 131 -16.92 6.12 -9.45
N CYS A 132 -17.85 6.81 -8.80
CA CYS A 132 -17.78 7.03 -7.36
C CYS A 132 -18.03 5.72 -6.60
N ARG A 133 -17.11 5.38 -5.68
CA ARG A 133 -17.22 4.21 -4.82
C ARG A 133 -17.19 4.61 -3.35
N PRO A 134 -17.98 3.94 -2.48
CA PRO A 134 -17.99 4.25 -1.06
C PRO A 134 -16.75 3.67 -0.39
N LEU A 135 -16.02 4.52 0.32
CA LEU A 135 -15.02 4.09 1.30
C LEU A 135 -15.73 3.68 2.57
N LYS A 136 -15.37 2.52 3.12
CA LYS A 136 -15.94 1.98 4.38
C LYS A 136 -15.36 2.69 5.61
N ILE A 137 -15.33 4.01 5.57
CA ILE A 137 -14.98 4.89 6.69
C ILE A 137 -16.27 5.52 7.26
N ASP A 138 -16.23 6.01 8.49
CA ASP A 138 -17.39 6.61 9.17
C ASP A 138 -17.13 8.11 9.43
N PRO A 139 -17.90 9.04 8.85
CA PRO A 139 -18.99 8.80 7.89
C PRO A 139 -18.49 8.31 6.53
N THR A 140 -19.32 7.56 5.78
CA THR A 140 -18.97 7.05 4.45
C THR A 140 -18.63 8.18 3.49
N VAL A 141 -17.40 8.15 2.98
CA VAL A 141 -16.92 9.08 1.96
C VAL A 141 -16.95 8.38 0.61
N TRP A 142 -17.43 9.07 -0.42
CA TRP A 142 -17.40 8.59 -1.79
C TRP A 142 -16.20 9.19 -2.50
N VAL A 143 -15.44 8.35 -3.20
CA VAL A 143 -14.27 8.79 -3.97
C VAL A 143 -14.36 8.29 -5.40
N PRO A 144 -13.85 9.04 -6.38
CA PRO A 144 -13.84 8.60 -7.76
C PRO A 144 -12.77 7.52 -7.96
N VAL A 145 -13.14 6.46 -8.67
CA VAL A 145 -12.26 5.30 -8.94
C VAL A 145 -12.35 4.96 -10.43
N VAL A 146 -11.20 4.67 -11.05
CA VAL A 146 -11.11 4.14 -12.41
C VAL A 146 -11.62 2.71 -12.42
N MET A 147 -12.57 2.41 -13.29
CA MET A 147 -13.16 1.09 -13.48
C MET A 147 -12.87 0.58 -14.90
N PRO A 148 -12.41 -0.68 -15.06
CA PRO A 148 -12.24 -1.27 -16.38
C PRO A 148 -13.59 -1.71 -16.97
N CYS A 149 -13.73 -1.56 -18.28
CA CYS A 149 -14.72 -2.29 -19.04
C CYS A 149 -14.29 -3.77 -19.19
N ALA A 150 -15.26 -4.64 -19.51
CA ALA A 150 -14.96 -6.02 -19.88
C ALA A 150 -14.22 -6.07 -21.22
N GLU A 151 -13.51 -7.16 -21.50
CA GLU A 151 -12.84 -7.36 -22.79
C GLU A 151 -13.81 -7.14 -23.97
N SER A 152 -13.31 -6.52 -25.04
CA SER A 152 -14.09 -6.16 -26.24
C SER A 152 -15.28 -5.21 -26.01
N THR A 153 -15.24 -4.42 -24.93
CA THR A 153 -16.22 -3.39 -24.65
C THR A 153 -15.57 -2.05 -24.34
N SER A 154 -16.25 -0.97 -24.72
CA SER A 154 -15.82 0.41 -24.51
C SER A 154 -16.93 1.21 -23.83
N PHE A 155 -16.57 2.13 -22.94
CA PHE A 155 -17.50 2.93 -22.16
C PHE A 155 -18.28 3.92 -23.03
N SER A 156 -19.61 3.93 -22.88
CA SER A 156 -20.48 4.91 -23.51
C SER A 156 -21.20 5.74 -22.44
N PHE A 157 -20.79 7.00 -22.29
CA PHE A 157 -21.48 7.97 -21.42
C PHE A 157 -22.96 8.13 -21.76
N ARG A 158 -23.34 8.10 -23.05
CA ARG A 158 -24.76 8.14 -23.45
C ARG A 158 -25.56 6.99 -22.84
N HIS A 159 -24.97 5.80 -22.76
CA HIS A 159 -25.64 4.61 -22.23
C HIS A 159 -25.33 4.37 -20.75
N GLN A 160 -24.43 5.15 -20.15
CA GLN A 160 -23.93 4.98 -18.78
C GLN A 160 -23.48 3.53 -18.51
N THR A 161 -22.79 2.91 -19.49
CA THR A 161 -22.33 1.52 -19.40
C THR A 161 -21.29 1.19 -20.47
N CYS A 162 -20.59 0.06 -20.33
CA CYS A 162 -19.71 -0.46 -21.37
C CYS A 162 -20.52 -1.18 -22.44
N THR A 163 -20.32 -0.80 -23.70
CA THR A 163 -20.97 -1.39 -24.87
C THR A 163 -19.94 -2.16 -25.70
N ARG A 164 -20.36 -3.20 -26.41
CA ARG A 164 -19.47 -3.93 -27.34
C ARG A 164 -18.83 -2.98 -28.36
N ASP A 165 -17.55 -3.19 -28.62
CA ASP A 165 -16.75 -2.30 -29.48
C ASP A 165 -17.34 -2.13 -30.90
N GLU A 166 -17.94 -3.20 -31.44
CA GLU A 166 -18.60 -3.19 -32.76
C GLU A 166 -19.78 -2.20 -32.85
N LEU A 167 -20.39 -1.87 -31.71
CA LEU A 167 -21.56 -1.00 -31.59
C LEU A 167 -21.21 0.32 -30.88
N TRP A 168 -19.95 0.49 -30.52
CA TRP A 168 -19.53 1.64 -29.73
C TRP A 168 -19.48 2.89 -30.61
N LEU A 169 -20.14 3.94 -30.13
CA LEU A 169 -20.05 5.29 -30.68
C LEU A 169 -19.48 6.18 -29.59
N ASN A 170 -18.48 6.98 -29.95
CA ASN A 170 -17.89 7.93 -29.02
C ASN A 170 -18.98 8.90 -28.53
N SER A 171 -19.22 8.90 -27.22
CA SER A 171 -20.17 9.77 -26.54
C SER A 171 -19.50 10.58 -25.42
N CYS A 172 -18.17 10.67 -25.43
CA CYS A 172 -17.33 11.36 -24.46
C CYS A 172 -16.85 12.73 -24.97
N LEU A 173 -17.54 13.28 -25.97
CA LEU A 173 -17.25 14.54 -26.65
C LEU A 173 -18.37 15.56 -26.42
#